data_AF-A0A6L3XSH8-F1
#
_entry.id   AF-A0A6L3XSH8-F1
#
_cell.length_a   1.000
_cell.length_b   1.000
_cell.length_c   1.000
_cell.angle_alpha   90.00
_cell.angle_beta   90.00
_cell.angle_gamma   90.00
#
_symmetry.space_group_name_H-M   'P 1'
#
loop_
_entity.id
_entity.type
_entity.pdbx_description
1 polymer ?
#
loop_
_entity_poly.entity_id
_entity_poly.type
_entity_poly.pdbx_seq_one_letter_code
_entity_poly.pdbx_strand_id
1 'polypeptide(L)'
;MMTLITINRVYYLIGFVVMLLVVMTLRDRANPKRYTTALFWFLFGGIFLFGDLMVQELGKSLAYRIIGGAVIVIALLAGFGLVGKGHYKMSTEEERVASSNRLKNWLFLPALMIPVVTVIGTLFLKGVSIGGVYLLDQK
;
A
#
# COMPACT_ATOMS: atom_id res chain seq x y z
N MET A 1 -23.48 5.40 -14.74
CA MET A 1 -22.89 6.73 -14.45
C MET A 1 -21.41 6.67 -14.79
N MET A 2 -20.85 7.67 -15.46
CA MET A 2 -19.42 7.71 -15.75
C MET A 2 -18.68 8.36 -14.57
N THR A 3 -17.68 7.66 -14.03
CA THR A 3 -16.82 8.14 -12.95
C THR A 3 -15.37 8.20 -13.43
N LEU A 4 -14.64 9.26 -13.09
CA LEU A 4 -13.25 9.44 -13.49
C LEU A 4 -12.28 8.58 -12.65
N ILE A 5 -12.42 8.58 -11.33
CA ILE A 5 -11.60 7.78 -10.41
C ILE A 5 -12.48 6.73 -9.75
N THR A 6 -12.31 5.48 -10.19
CA THR A 6 -12.99 4.33 -9.59
C THR A 6 -12.11 3.66 -8.55
N ILE A 7 -12.73 2.98 -7.58
CA ILE A 7 -12.00 2.24 -6.56
C ILE A 7 -11.06 1.18 -7.15
N ASN A 8 -11.47 0.54 -8.25
CA ASN A 8 -10.65 -0.47 -8.93
C ASN A 8 -9.39 0.14 -9.55
N ARG A 9 -9.47 1.36 -10.11
CA ARG A 9 -8.27 2.07 -10.62
C ARG A 9 -7.29 2.37 -9.49
N VAL A 10 -7.80 2.72 -8.31
CA VAL A 10 -6.96 2.93 -7.12
C VAL A 10 -6.30 1.62 -6.68
N TYR A 11 -7.03 0.50 -6.69
CA TYR A 11 -6.44 -0.81 -6.40
C TYR A 11 -5.34 -1.20 -7.37
N TYR A 12 -5.52 -1.01 -8.67
CA TYR A 12 -4.46 -1.26 -9.65
C TYR A 12 -3.26 -0.34 -9.44
N LEU A 13 -3.47 0.94 -9.11
CA LEU A 13 -2.38 1.86 -8.78
C LEU A 13 -1.58 1.39 -7.56
N ILE A 14 -2.26 0.99 -6.49
CA ILE A 14 -1.62 0.44 -5.28
C ILE A 14 -0.82 -0.82 -5.65
N GLY A 15 -1.43 -1.76 -6.36
CA GLY A 15 -0.79 -2.99 -6.81
C GLY A 15 0.47 -2.70 -7.64
N PHE A 16 0.38 -1.78 -8.59
CA PHE A 16 1.51 -1.37 -9.43
C PHE A 16 2.66 -0.75 -8.63
N VAL A 17 2.37 0.21 -7.74
CA VAL A 17 3.38 0.86 -6.89
C VAL A 17 4.07 -0.19 -6.00
N VAL A 18 3.31 -1.13 -5.44
CA VAL A 18 3.90 -2.21 -4.63
C VAL A 18 4.73 -3.16 -5.49
N MET A 19 4.34 -3.46 -6.73
CA MET A 19 5.18 -4.27 -7.63
C MET A 19 6.53 -3.59 -7.93
N LEU A 20 6.57 -2.26 -8.03
CA LEU A 20 7.84 -1.54 -8.10
C LEU A 20 8.70 -1.80 -6.85
N LEU A 21 8.10 -1.79 -5.65
CA LEU A 21 8.80 -2.15 -4.40
C LEU A 21 9.32 -3.58 -4.42
N VAL A 22 8.59 -4.54 -4.99
CA VAL A 22 9.07 -5.92 -5.18
C VAL A 22 10.36 -5.92 -6.01
N VAL A 23 10.35 -5.24 -7.16
CA VAL A 23 11.52 -5.16 -8.05
C VAL A 23 12.70 -4.48 -7.34
N MET A 24 12.46 -3.37 -6.63
CA MET A 24 13.49 -2.67 -5.86
C MET A 24 14.06 -3.56 -4.75
N THR A 25 13.20 -4.28 -4.02
CA THR A 25 13.61 -5.20 -2.95
C THR A 25 14.45 -6.35 -3.49
N LEU A 26 14.07 -6.95 -4.62
CA LEU A 26 14.86 -8.02 -5.25
C LEU A 26 16.23 -7.53 -5.72
N ARG A 27 16.33 -6.26 -6.15
CA ARG A 27 17.59 -5.63 -6.56
C ARG A 27 18.48 -5.20 -5.39
N ASP A 28 17.92 -5.03 -4.19
CA ASP A 28 18.68 -4.71 -2.99
C ASP A 28 19.51 -5.91 -2.52
N ARG A 29 20.79 -5.95 -2.92
CA ARG A 29 21.73 -6.99 -2.51
C ARG A 29 22.16 -6.88 -1.04
N ALA A 30 21.95 -5.74 -0.41
CA ALA A 30 22.34 -5.50 0.97
C ALA A 30 21.25 -5.91 1.98
N ASN A 31 20.07 -6.32 1.49
CA ASN A 31 19.02 -6.93 2.31
C ASN A 31 19.21 -8.47 2.37
N PRO A 32 19.60 -9.04 3.53
CA PRO A 32 19.77 -10.49 3.68
C PRO A 32 18.46 -11.27 3.54
N LYS A 33 17.31 -10.60 3.73
CA LYS A 33 15.96 -11.17 3.63
C LYS A 33 15.23 -10.68 2.38
N ARG A 34 15.95 -10.30 1.32
CA ARG A 34 15.35 -9.72 0.10
C ARG A 34 14.27 -10.60 -0.53
N TYR A 35 14.44 -11.93 -0.54
CA TYR A 35 13.49 -12.83 -1.20
C TYR A 35 12.19 -12.98 -0.41
N THR A 36 12.26 -13.15 0.91
CA THR A 36 11.09 -13.22 1.79
C THR A 36 10.38 -11.87 1.91
N THR A 37 11.15 -10.77 1.89
CA THR A 37 10.60 -9.40 1.83
C THR A 37 9.92 -9.14 0.49
N ALA A 38 10.52 -9.56 -0.62
CA ALA A 38 9.92 -9.45 -1.94
C ALA A 38 8.66 -10.31 -2.06
N LEU A 39 8.66 -11.53 -1.50
CA LEU A 39 7.48 -12.39 -1.46
C LEU A 39 6.35 -11.75 -0.66
N PHE A 40 6.65 -11.16 0.50
CA PHE A 40 5.68 -10.40 1.29
C PHE A 40 5.01 -9.30 0.46
N TRP A 41 5.81 -8.45 -0.19
CA TRP A 41 5.29 -7.35 -1.03
C TRP A 41 4.60 -7.86 -2.28
N PHE A 42 5.06 -8.97 -2.86
CA PHE A 42 4.46 -9.59 -4.03
C PHE A 42 3.08 -10.14 -3.72
N LEU A 43 2.93 -10.88 -2.62
CA LEU A 43 1.62 -11.37 -2.17
C LEU A 43 0.68 -10.19 -1.88
N PHE A 44 1.17 -9.16 -1.20
CA PHE A 44 0.37 -7.98 -0.87
C PHE A 44 -0.11 -7.24 -2.13
N GLY A 45 0.83 -6.78 -2.97
CA GLY A 45 0.49 -6.02 -4.18
C GLY A 45 -0.20 -6.87 -5.24
N GLY A 46 0.09 -8.18 -5.28
CA GLY A 46 -0.49 -9.13 -6.21
C GLY A 46 -1.99 -9.32 -5.97
N ILE A 47 -2.44 -9.32 -4.71
CA ILE A 47 -3.87 -9.34 -4.39
C ILE A 47 -4.59 -8.11 -4.98
N PHE A 48 -4.00 -6.92 -4.85
CA PHE A 48 -4.56 -5.68 -5.41
C PHE A 48 -4.54 -5.65 -6.94
N LEU A 49 -3.50 -6.20 -7.56
CA LEU A 49 -3.32 -6.13 -9.01
C LEU A 49 -4.09 -7.22 -9.76
N PHE A 50 -4.14 -8.43 -9.21
CA PHE A 50 -4.69 -9.61 -9.88
C PHE A 50 -5.98 -10.14 -9.26
N GLY A 51 -6.49 -9.54 -8.18
CA GLY A 51 -7.69 -10.03 -7.48
C GLY A 51 -8.91 -10.19 -8.39
N ASP A 52 -9.19 -9.20 -9.24
CA ASP A 52 -10.31 -9.27 -10.19
C ASP A 52 -10.11 -10.38 -11.23
N LEU A 53 -8.88 -10.49 -11.77
CA LEU A 53 -8.51 -11.55 -12.73
C LEU A 53 -8.67 -12.93 -12.09
N MET A 54 -8.26 -13.11 -10.84
CA MET A 54 -8.44 -14.38 -10.12
C MET A 54 -9.92 -14.72 -9.95
N VAL A 55 -10.77 -13.74 -9.62
CA VAL A 55 -12.21 -13.98 -9.50
C VAL A 55 -12.84 -14.35 -10.85
N GLN A 56 -12.39 -13.74 -11.94
CA GLN A 56 -12.86 -14.01 -13.29
C GLN A 56 -12.47 -15.41 -13.79
N GLU A 57 -11.21 -15.80 -13.63
CA GLU A 57 -10.67 -17.06 -14.18
C GLU A 57 -10.94 -18.29 -13.28
N LEU A 58 -10.86 -18.12 -11.95
CA LEU A 58 -10.93 -19.22 -10.98
C LEU A 58 -12.28 -19.29 -10.25
N GLY A 59 -13.11 -18.26 -10.39
CA GLY A 59 -14.35 -18.10 -9.65
C GLY A 59 -14.15 -17.60 -8.21
N LYS A 60 -15.20 -16.97 -7.66
CA LYS A 60 -15.18 -16.31 -6.34
C LYS A 60 -14.70 -17.22 -5.20
N SER A 61 -15.21 -18.45 -5.12
CA SER A 61 -14.93 -19.37 -4.01
C SER A 61 -13.43 -19.71 -3.93
N LEU A 62 -12.82 -20.09 -5.07
CA LEU A 62 -11.42 -20.46 -5.11
C LEU A 62 -10.51 -19.23 -4.96
N ALA A 63 -10.83 -18.12 -5.65
CA ALA A 63 -10.08 -16.88 -5.54
C ALA A 63 -9.99 -16.39 -4.08
N TYR A 64 -11.11 -16.37 -3.35
CA TYR A 64 -11.13 -15.90 -1.96
C TYR A 64 -10.35 -16.82 -1.02
N ARG A 65 -10.37 -18.14 -1.24
CA ARG A 65 -9.54 -19.08 -0.47
C ARG A 65 -8.05 -18.84 -0.70
N ILE A 66 -7.65 -18.59 -1.96
CA ILE A 66 -6.25 -18.29 -2.29
C ILE A 66 -5.83 -16.96 -1.66
N ILE A 67 -6.66 -15.92 -1.77
CA ILE A 67 -6.39 -14.62 -1.14
C ILE A 67 -6.28 -14.77 0.38
N GLY A 68 -7.19 -15.50 1.01
CA GLY A 68 -7.13 -15.78 2.45
C GLY A 68 -5.84 -16.50 2.85
N GLY A 69 -5.44 -17.53 2.09
CA GLY A 69 -4.17 -18.23 2.28
C GLY A 69 -2.96 -17.30 2.12
N ALA A 70 -2.96 -16.45 1.09
CA ALA A 70 -1.90 -15.46 0.87
C ALA A 70 -1.77 -14.48 2.04
N VAL A 71 -2.90 -14.01 2.60
CA VAL A 71 -2.91 -13.14 3.78
C VAL A 71 -2.33 -13.85 5.02
N ILE A 72 -2.63 -15.14 5.22
CA ILE A 72 -2.02 -15.93 6.29
C ILE A 72 -0.50 -16.00 6.09
N VAL A 73 -0.02 -16.29 4.87
CA VAL A 73 1.42 -16.31 4.58
C VAL A 73 2.07 -14.96 4.83
N ILE A 74 1.43 -13.86 4.43
CA ILE A 74 1.88 -12.48 4.72
C ILE A 74 2.05 -12.29 6.24
N ALA A 75 1.06 -12.70 7.03
CA ALA A 75 1.10 -12.58 8.49
C ALA A 75 2.23 -13.42 9.11
N LEU A 76 2.46 -14.65 8.62
CA LEU A 76 3.56 -15.50 9.09
C LEU A 76 4.93 -14.90 8.72
N LEU A 77 5.09 -14.40 7.49
CA LEU A 77 6.33 -13.74 7.06
C LEU A 77 6.66 -12.54 7.95
N ALA A 78 5.66 -11.71 8.28
CA ALA A 78 5.84 -10.58 9.18
C ALA A 78 6.08 -11.02 10.63
N GLY A 79 5.27 -11.95 11.13
CA GLY A 79 5.27 -12.40 12.53
C GLY A 79 6.54 -13.14 12.93
N PHE A 80 7.13 -13.93 12.04
CA PHE A 80 8.43 -14.58 12.27
C PHE A 80 9.63 -13.69 11.95
N GLY A 81 9.41 -12.40 11.66
CA GLY A 81 10.47 -11.46 11.32
C GLY A 81 11.22 -11.84 10.05
N LEU A 82 10.58 -12.57 9.11
CA LEU A 82 11.17 -12.94 7.82
C LEU A 82 11.19 -11.75 6.84
N VAL A 83 10.61 -10.62 7.20
CA VAL A 83 10.70 -9.35 6.48
C VAL A 83 11.88 -8.54 7.02
N GLY A 84 12.75 -8.08 6.13
CA GLY A 84 13.95 -7.32 6.47
C GLY A 84 13.91 -5.91 5.90
N LYS A 85 14.45 -4.95 6.65
CA LYS A 85 14.75 -3.61 6.11
C LYS A 85 15.96 -3.71 5.19
N GLY A 86 15.90 -3.01 4.06
CA GLY A 86 17.08 -2.77 3.23
C GLY A 86 18.14 -1.97 3.99
N HIS A 87 19.36 -1.95 3.46
CA HIS A 87 20.43 -1.11 4.00
C HIS A 87 20.16 0.34 3.59
N TYR A 88 19.55 1.09 4.49
CA TYR A 88 19.45 2.55 4.38
C TYR A 88 20.39 3.16 5.41
N LYS A 89 21.15 4.20 5.02
CA LYS A 89 21.85 5.04 5.98
C LYS A 89 20.82 5.62 6.93
N MET A 90 20.65 5.00 8.09
CA MET A 90 19.82 5.56 9.14
C MET A 90 20.60 6.66 9.85
N SER A 91 19.91 7.73 10.20
CA SER A 91 20.45 8.77 11.07
C SER A 91 20.94 8.18 12.38
N THR A 92 22.02 8.76 12.92
CA THR A 92 22.52 8.40 14.25
C THR A 92 21.50 8.77 15.33
N GLU A 93 21.65 8.21 16.52
CA GLU A 93 20.74 8.53 17.63
C GLU A 93 20.80 10.02 18.00
N GLU A 94 21.99 10.60 18.01
CA GLU A 94 22.21 12.03 18.23
C GLU A 94 21.49 12.89 17.18
N GLU A 95 21.59 12.52 15.90
CA GLU A 95 20.87 13.20 14.81
C GLU A 95 19.35 13.08 14.96
N ARG A 96 18.84 11.92 15.40
CA ARG A 96 17.40 11.72 15.64
C ARG A 96 16.90 12.60 16.79
N VAL A 97 17.64 12.66 17.89
CA VAL A 97 17.30 13.51 19.04
C VAL A 97 17.36 14.99 18.66
N ALA A 98 18.39 15.42 17.96
CA ALA A 98 18.51 16.80 17.47
C ALA A 98 17.35 17.17 16.53
N SER A 99 16.99 16.28 15.60
CA SER A 99 15.85 16.47 14.70
C SER A 99 14.51 16.48 15.45
N SER A 100 14.32 15.58 16.42
CA SER A 100 13.14 15.53 17.29
C SER A 100 12.95 16.83 18.07
N ASN A 101 14.03 17.36 18.67
CA ASN A 101 14.01 18.63 19.40
C ASN A 101 13.72 19.83 18.49
N ARG A 102 14.15 19.76 17.22
CA ARG A 102 13.85 20.78 16.21
C ARG A 102 12.40 20.74 15.71
N LEU A 103 11.89 19.55 15.41
CA LEU A 103 10.56 19.35 14.81
C LEU A 103 9.44 19.33 15.85
N LYS A 104 9.69 18.83 17.06
CA LYS A 104 8.70 18.70 18.15
C LYS A 104 7.41 18.04 17.62
N ASN A 105 6.26 18.66 17.89
CA ASN A 105 4.94 18.15 17.45
C ASN A 105 4.74 18.15 15.93
N TRP A 106 5.55 18.90 15.17
CA TRP A 106 5.46 18.89 13.70
C TRP A 106 5.82 17.53 13.10
N LEU A 107 6.51 16.66 13.85
CA LEU A 107 6.77 15.28 13.43
C LEU A 107 5.47 14.48 13.22
N PHE A 108 4.39 14.83 13.92
CA PHE A 108 3.09 14.17 13.78
C PHE A 108 2.23 14.75 12.66
N LEU A 109 2.61 15.91 12.09
CA LEU A 109 1.81 16.57 11.06
C LEU A 109 1.59 15.67 9.84
N PRO A 110 2.60 14.99 9.25
CA PRO A 110 2.36 14.10 8.10
C PRO A 110 1.39 12.96 8.43
N ALA A 111 1.45 12.41 9.64
CA ALA A 111 0.53 11.36 10.08
C ALA A 111 -0.90 11.88 10.27
N LEU A 112 -1.06 13.07 10.84
CA LEU A 112 -2.36 13.72 11.04
C LEU A 112 -2.98 14.23 9.73
N MET A 113 -2.15 14.60 8.75
CA MET A 113 -2.63 15.03 7.44
C MET A 113 -3.39 13.94 6.70
N ILE A 114 -3.05 12.65 6.92
CA ILE A 114 -3.75 11.52 6.27
C ILE A 114 -5.26 11.54 6.57
N PRO A 115 -5.72 11.45 7.85
CA PRO A 115 -7.14 11.50 8.15
C PRO A 115 -7.77 12.86 7.83
N VAL A 116 -7.07 13.98 8.04
CA VAL A 116 -7.60 15.33 7.76
C VAL A 116 -7.93 15.48 6.27
N VAL A 117 -6.98 15.17 5.38
CA VAL A 117 -7.18 15.22 3.93
C VAL A 117 -8.25 14.22 3.50
N THR A 118 -8.29 13.03 4.12
CA THR A 118 -9.33 12.02 3.82
C THR A 118 -10.73 12.53 4.16
N VAL A 119 -10.92 13.14 5.33
CA VAL A 119 -12.20 13.72 5.75
C VAL A 119 -12.60 14.87 4.83
N ILE A 120 -11.69 15.81 4.57
CA ILE A 120 -11.93 16.93 3.65
C ILE A 120 -12.32 16.40 2.27
N GLY A 121 -11.52 15.50 1.69
CA GLY A 121 -11.80 14.89 0.40
C GLY A 121 -13.16 14.19 0.37
N THR A 122 -13.50 13.41 1.41
CA THR A 122 -14.77 12.68 1.48
C THR A 122 -15.98 13.60 1.59
N LEU A 123 -15.87 14.70 2.34
CA LEU A 123 -16.98 15.64 2.53
C LEU A 123 -17.18 16.55 1.32
N PHE A 124 -16.09 17.04 0.71
CA PHE A 124 -16.15 18.05 -0.35
C PHE A 124 -16.16 17.47 -1.77
N LEU A 125 -15.61 16.27 -2.00
CA LEU A 125 -15.59 15.65 -3.34
C LEU A 125 -16.77 14.71 -3.60
N LYS A 126 -17.60 14.43 -2.59
CA LYS A 126 -18.84 13.68 -2.76
C LYS A 126 -19.80 14.46 -3.65
N GLY A 127 -20.36 13.81 -4.68
CA GLY A 127 -21.27 14.45 -5.64
C GLY A 127 -20.61 15.44 -6.62
N VAL A 128 -19.29 15.68 -6.53
CA VAL A 128 -18.61 16.57 -7.49
C VAL A 128 -18.59 15.92 -8.86
N SER A 129 -19.12 16.63 -9.84
CA SER A 129 -19.10 16.24 -11.25
C SER A 129 -18.51 17.36 -12.10
N ILE A 130 -17.74 16.97 -13.11
CA ILE A 130 -17.16 17.88 -14.11
C ILE A 130 -17.67 17.41 -15.47
N GLY A 131 -18.45 18.25 -16.15
CA GLY A 131 -19.04 17.90 -17.45
C GLY A 131 -19.98 16.68 -17.41
N GLY A 132 -20.69 16.46 -16.29
CA GLY A 132 -21.60 15.31 -16.11
C GLY A 132 -20.92 13.99 -15.73
N VAL A 133 -19.59 13.99 -15.59
CA VAL A 133 -18.80 12.85 -15.09
C VAL A 133 -18.48 13.07 -13.62
N TYR A 134 -18.83 12.11 -12.76
CA TYR A 134 -18.47 12.20 -11.34
C TYR A 134 -16.97 12.00 -11.14
N LEU A 135 -16.38 12.76 -10.23
CA LEU A 135 -14.95 12.64 -9.96
C LEU A 135 -14.62 11.33 -9.22
N LEU A 136 -15.40 11.01 -8.19
CA LEU A 136 -15.26 9.81 -7.34
C LEU A 136 -16.47 8.89 -7.46
N ASP A 137 -16.31 7.61 -7.08
CA ASP A 137 -17.42 6.65 -7.06
C ASP A 137 -18.51 7.11 -6.09
N GLN A 138 -19.75 7.18 -6.59
CA GLN A 138 -20.93 7.62 -5.84
C GLN A 138 -21.59 6.48 -5.05
N LYS A 139 -20.79 5.61 -4.42
CA LYS A 139 -21.33 4.54 -3.57
C LYS A 139 -22.01 5.09 -2.32
#